data_AF-A0A923X0Q4-F1
#
_entry.id   AF-A0A923X0Q4-F1
#
_cell.length_a   1.000
_cell.length_b   1.000
_cell.length_c   1.000
_cell.angle_alpha   90.00
_cell.angle_beta   90.00
_cell.angle_gamma   90.00
#
_symmetry.space_group_name_H-M   'P 1'
#
loop_
_entity.id
_entity.type
_entity.pdbx_description
1 polymer ?
#
loop_
_entity_poly.entity_id
_entity_poly.type
_entity_poly.pdbx_seq_one_letter_code
_entity_poly.pdbx_strand_id
1 'polypeptide(L)'
;MDIPELVRALPTRALDPDDPTAATPEARALKEHWLAAAHQRGGIDAASWDITRGLDAANRKAVYAVPAYYAKLYSIDQAFNWSGMASMIAPSFVAGMEDTHDAAQLLTRMQHALDRVPLVGERLARAPAYYAEFSTRLEQRLMSMQRQIFEDQAMMHEAYLGDGMRGVKELHRTGLIDDHARDAWQVIDAARVTRDPGWIAAGNLALLRREQLQLIEDDYDLIRTAASGHLATFGLSNLGRNAIPGVEPMTQYRPLRIAQRFGLLLTASDLSRRDVRWDYIVNRVFPRWQELATTQPAVVSNMINTDTATRMAREGLRLLR
;
A
#
# COMPACT_ATOMS: atom_id res chain seq x y z
N MET A 1 -3.12 29.76 -2.67
CA MET A 1 -4.22 28.78 -2.60
C MET A 1 -3.63 27.59 -1.87
N ASP A 2 -4.15 27.27 -0.69
CA ASP A 2 -3.50 26.33 0.24
C ASP A 2 -3.73 24.89 -0.24
N ILE A 3 -2.66 24.09 -0.35
CA ILE A 3 -2.67 22.70 -0.87
C ILE A 3 -3.78 21.81 -0.24
N PRO A 4 -4.16 21.97 1.04
CA PRO A 4 -5.27 21.21 1.64
C PRO A 4 -6.67 21.47 1.04
N GLU A 5 -6.94 22.63 0.42
CA GLU A 5 -8.26 22.93 -0.17
C GLU A 5 -8.46 22.26 -1.54
N LEU A 6 -7.40 22.17 -2.36
CA LEU A 6 -7.48 21.58 -3.70
C LEU A 6 -7.81 20.07 -3.63
N VAL A 7 -7.34 19.38 -2.59
CA VAL A 7 -7.54 17.95 -2.36
C VAL A 7 -8.91 17.63 -1.74
N ARG A 8 -9.50 18.57 -0.98
CA ARG A 8 -10.85 18.42 -0.39
C ARG A 8 -11.98 18.60 -1.39
N ALA A 9 -11.75 19.33 -2.48
CA ALA A 9 -12.76 19.67 -3.48
C ALA A 9 -13.06 18.56 -4.51
N LEU A 10 -12.32 17.44 -4.50
CA LEU A 10 -12.47 16.37 -5.48
C LEU A 10 -13.57 15.37 -5.07
N PRO A 11 -14.63 15.14 -5.89
CA PRO A 11 -15.68 14.17 -5.58
C PRO A 11 -15.17 12.75 -5.31
N THR A 12 -16.00 11.98 -4.60
CA THR A 12 -15.65 10.69 -3.95
C THR A 12 -16.05 9.45 -4.75
N ARG A 13 -16.58 9.59 -5.97
CA ARG A 13 -17.06 8.43 -6.73
C ARG A 13 -16.38 8.35 -8.09
N ALA A 14 -15.42 7.44 -8.22
CA ALA A 14 -14.95 6.93 -9.49
C ALA A 14 -15.80 5.71 -9.90
N LEU A 15 -15.80 5.42 -11.21
CA LEU A 15 -16.29 4.16 -11.76
C LEU A 15 -15.48 2.98 -11.19
N ASP A 16 -16.13 1.83 -11.05
CA ASP A 16 -15.48 0.56 -10.65
C ASP A 16 -14.48 0.15 -11.76
N PRO A 17 -13.16 0.20 -11.50
CA PRO A 17 -12.14 -0.14 -12.49
C PRO A 17 -12.06 -1.66 -12.76
N ASP A 18 -12.76 -2.47 -11.96
CA ASP A 18 -12.79 -3.94 -12.01
C ASP A 18 -14.09 -4.50 -12.60
N ASP A 19 -14.90 -3.70 -13.32
CA ASP A 19 -15.94 -4.23 -14.21
C ASP A 19 -15.36 -4.53 -15.63
N PRO A 20 -14.89 -5.76 -15.90
CA PRO A 20 -14.35 -6.14 -17.21
C PRO A 20 -15.39 -6.12 -18.33
N THR A 21 -16.68 -6.01 -18.00
CA THR A 21 -17.78 -5.93 -18.97
C THR A 21 -18.08 -4.50 -19.42
N ALA A 22 -17.59 -3.49 -18.69
CA ALA A 22 -17.77 -2.07 -19.02
C ALA A 22 -16.68 -1.51 -19.97
N ALA A 23 -15.51 -2.16 -20.05
CA ALA A 23 -14.38 -1.66 -20.83
C ALA A 23 -14.52 -1.98 -22.34
N THR A 24 -14.37 -0.95 -23.19
CA THR A 24 -14.34 -1.11 -24.64
C THR A 24 -13.15 -1.99 -25.07
N PRO A 25 -13.19 -2.65 -26.25
CA PRO A 25 -12.04 -3.39 -26.78
C PRO A 25 -10.76 -2.52 -26.86
N GLU A 26 -10.91 -1.24 -27.17
CA GLU A 26 -9.84 -0.25 -27.17
C GLU A 26 -9.23 -0.07 -25.77
N ALA A 27 -10.06 0.16 -24.74
CA ALA A 27 -9.61 0.29 -23.36
C ALA A 27 -8.89 -0.97 -22.87
N ARG A 28 -9.41 -2.16 -23.20
CA ARG A 28 -8.78 -3.43 -22.83
C ARG A 28 -7.39 -3.58 -23.45
N ALA A 29 -7.28 -3.36 -24.77
CA ALA A 29 -5.99 -3.45 -25.46
C ALA A 29 -4.96 -2.43 -24.92
N LEU A 30 -5.42 -1.22 -24.58
CA LEU A 30 -4.56 -0.19 -23.99
C LEU A 30 -4.09 -0.56 -22.58
N LYS A 31 -4.98 -1.09 -21.72
CA LYS A 31 -4.61 -1.60 -20.39
C LYS A 31 -3.58 -2.73 -20.52
N GLU A 32 -3.84 -3.71 -21.37
CA GLU A 32 -2.92 -4.83 -21.64
C GLU A 32 -1.55 -4.36 -22.14
N HIS A 33 -1.52 -3.36 -23.03
CA HIS A 33 -0.27 -2.79 -23.55
C HIS A 33 0.61 -2.21 -22.44
N TRP A 34 0.05 -1.33 -21.60
CA TRP A 34 0.82 -0.68 -20.54
C TRP A 34 1.15 -1.62 -19.38
N LEU A 35 0.26 -2.57 -19.06
CA LEU A 35 0.57 -3.62 -18.08
C LEU A 35 1.68 -4.55 -18.56
N ALA A 36 1.70 -4.91 -19.84
CA ALA A 36 2.81 -5.69 -20.41
C ALA A 36 4.14 -4.96 -20.25
N ALA A 37 4.18 -3.64 -20.48
CA ALA A 37 5.36 -2.82 -20.23
C ALA A 37 5.76 -2.81 -18.75
N ALA A 38 4.81 -2.69 -17.83
CA ALA A 38 5.06 -2.71 -16.39
C ALA A 38 5.62 -4.08 -15.92
N HIS A 39 4.99 -5.17 -16.35
CA HIS A 39 5.42 -6.53 -16.08
C HIS A 39 6.84 -6.78 -16.61
N GLN A 40 7.12 -6.35 -17.84
CA GLN A 40 8.46 -6.45 -18.43
C GLN A 40 9.49 -5.65 -17.63
N ARG A 41 9.19 -4.38 -17.27
CA ARG A 41 10.10 -3.52 -16.52
C ARG A 41 10.40 -4.04 -15.12
N GLY A 42 9.39 -4.63 -14.48
CA GLY A 42 9.45 -5.21 -13.13
C GLY A 42 9.98 -6.64 -13.09
N GLY A 43 10.10 -7.32 -14.23
CA GLY A 43 10.44 -8.75 -14.27
C GLY A 43 9.35 -9.63 -13.64
N ILE A 44 8.09 -9.21 -13.73
CA ILE A 44 6.93 -9.91 -13.17
C ILE A 44 6.29 -10.73 -14.28
N ASP A 45 6.20 -12.05 -14.08
CA ASP A 45 5.45 -12.92 -14.96
C ASP A 45 3.96 -12.89 -14.59
N ALA A 46 3.17 -12.17 -15.39
CA ALA A 46 1.73 -12.02 -15.17
C ALA A 46 0.98 -13.35 -15.18
N ALA A 47 1.43 -14.31 -16.00
CA ALA A 47 0.75 -15.60 -16.14
C ALA A 47 0.91 -16.49 -14.91
N SER A 48 1.98 -16.30 -14.12
CA SER A 48 2.21 -17.05 -12.89
C SER A 48 1.78 -16.31 -11.62
N TRP A 49 1.27 -15.07 -11.72
CA TRP A 49 0.76 -14.31 -10.58
C TRP A 49 -0.72 -14.62 -10.28
N ASP A 50 -0.98 -15.82 -9.77
CA ASP A 50 -2.31 -16.31 -9.40
C ASP A 50 -2.53 -16.24 -7.88
N ILE A 51 -3.18 -15.17 -7.43
CA ILE A 51 -3.42 -14.89 -6.00
C ILE A 51 -4.21 -15.98 -5.27
N THR A 52 -4.95 -16.85 -5.99
CA THR A 52 -5.74 -17.92 -5.36
C THR A 52 -4.86 -19.00 -4.72
N ARG A 53 -3.59 -19.10 -5.15
CA ARG A 53 -2.60 -20.05 -4.64
C ARG A 53 -1.89 -19.61 -3.36
N GLY A 54 -2.22 -18.43 -2.82
CA GLY A 54 -1.50 -17.84 -1.67
C GLY A 54 -0.05 -17.50 -2.02
N LEU A 55 0.81 -17.23 -1.03
CA LEU A 55 2.20 -16.81 -1.24
C LEU A 55 3.15 -17.99 -1.57
N ASP A 56 2.80 -18.76 -2.59
CA ASP A 56 3.66 -19.82 -3.14
C ASP A 56 4.94 -19.26 -3.77
N ALA A 57 5.83 -20.14 -4.23
CA ALA A 57 7.12 -19.73 -4.80
C ALA A 57 6.99 -18.84 -6.06
N ALA A 58 5.90 -18.95 -6.82
CA ALA A 58 5.68 -18.13 -8.01
C ALA A 58 5.15 -16.74 -7.62
N ASN A 59 4.12 -16.69 -6.78
CA ASN A 59 3.56 -15.44 -6.28
C ASN A 59 4.56 -14.63 -5.47
N ARG A 60 5.42 -15.29 -4.67
CA ARG A 60 6.49 -14.62 -3.93
C ARG A 60 7.42 -13.81 -4.86
N LYS A 61 7.73 -14.32 -6.06
CA LYS A 61 8.54 -13.57 -7.04
C LYS A 61 7.85 -12.29 -7.48
N ALA A 62 6.56 -12.36 -7.82
CA ALA A 62 5.78 -11.19 -8.22
C ALA A 62 5.66 -10.17 -7.08
N VAL A 63 5.27 -10.63 -5.90
CA VAL A 63 5.06 -9.80 -4.70
C VAL A 63 6.35 -9.05 -4.29
N TYR A 64 7.51 -9.69 -4.42
CA TYR A 64 8.80 -9.09 -4.10
C TYR A 64 9.31 -8.13 -5.19
N ALA A 65 8.90 -8.35 -6.44
CA ALA A 65 9.26 -7.52 -7.58
C ALA A 65 8.50 -6.19 -7.60
N VAL A 66 7.27 -6.12 -7.08
CA VAL A 66 6.46 -4.88 -7.04
C VAL A 66 7.18 -3.73 -6.31
N PRO A 67 7.72 -3.89 -5.08
CA PRO A 67 8.50 -2.83 -4.43
C PRO A 67 9.73 -2.40 -5.23
N ALA A 68 10.40 -3.34 -5.90
CA ALA A 68 11.59 -3.07 -6.72
C ALA A 68 11.24 -2.31 -8.01
N TYR A 69 10.08 -2.60 -8.59
CA TYR A 69 9.54 -1.88 -9.72
C TYR A 69 9.31 -0.40 -9.38
N TYR A 70 8.63 -0.10 -8.26
CA TYR A 70 8.39 1.28 -7.85
C TYR A 70 9.67 2.01 -7.43
N ALA A 71 10.61 1.30 -6.81
CA ALA A 71 11.95 1.83 -6.53
C ALA A 71 12.67 2.30 -7.81
N LYS A 72 12.57 1.49 -8.86
CA LYS A 72 13.13 1.82 -10.19
C LYS A 72 12.43 3.03 -10.81
N LEU A 73 11.11 3.13 -10.72
CA LEU A 73 10.38 4.31 -11.19
C LEU A 73 10.86 5.59 -10.49
N TYR A 74 10.92 5.60 -9.16
CA TYR A 74 11.41 6.75 -8.39
C TYR A 74 12.86 7.12 -8.73
N SER A 75 13.67 6.13 -9.11
CA SER A 75 15.07 6.36 -9.54
C SER A 75 15.17 6.97 -10.95
N ILE A 76 14.15 6.78 -11.79
CA ILE A 76 14.05 7.44 -13.10
C ILE A 76 13.72 8.92 -12.91
N ASP A 77 12.73 9.22 -12.05
CA ASP A 77 12.33 10.58 -11.75
C ASP A 77 11.76 10.70 -10.33
N GLN A 78 12.38 11.57 -9.52
CA GLN A 78 11.97 11.79 -8.13
C GLN A 78 10.63 12.52 -8.00
N ALA A 79 10.10 13.07 -9.10
CA ALA A 79 8.72 13.57 -9.13
C ALA A 79 7.69 12.44 -9.00
N PHE A 80 8.05 11.18 -9.22
CA PHE A 80 7.21 10.01 -8.94
C PHE A 80 7.23 9.65 -7.45
N ASN A 81 6.95 10.64 -6.63
CA ASN A 81 7.08 10.60 -5.19
C ASN A 81 6.16 9.54 -4.54
N TRP A 82 4.99 9.28 -5.13
CA TRP A 82 4.12 8.16 -4.77
C TRP A 82 4.83 6.82 -4.96
N SER A 83 5.50 6.60 -6.10
CA SER A 83 6.28 5.38 -6.36
C SER A 83 7.40 5.20 -5.34
N GLY A 84 8.11 6.29 -5.00
CA GLY A 84 9.13 6.26 -3.95
C GLY A 84 8.56 5.82 -2.60
N MET A 85 7.45 6.43 -2.18
CA MET A 85 6.75 6.10 -0.94
C MET A 85 6.24 4.65 -0.93
N ALA A 86 5.58 4.23 -2.01
CA ALA A 86 5.05 2.88 -2.18
C ALA A 86 6.17 1.84 -2.10
N SER A 87 7.31 2.10 -2.77
CA SER A 87 8.48 1.21 -2.71
C SER A 87 9.01 1.06 -1.28
N MET A 88 8.94 2.10 -0.45
CA MET A 88 9.39 2.10 0.93
C MET A 88 8.42 1.38 1.86
N ILE A 89 7.12 1.59 1.68
CA ILE A 89 6.07 1.00 2.53
C ILE A 89 5.86 -0.49 2.20
N ALA A 90 5.85 -0.86 0.92
CA ALA A 90 5.44 -2.18 0.46
C ALA A 90 6.19 -3.37 1.12
N PRO A 91 7.51 -3.32 1.43
CA PRO A 91 8.19 -4.39 2.17
C PRO A 91 7.51 -4.77 3.50
N SER A 92 6.91 -3.82 4.21
CA SER A 92 6.17 -4.13 5.45
C SER A 92 4.89 -4.94 5.19
N PHE A 93 4.19 -4.66 4.08
CA PHE A 93 3.04 -5.45 3.64
C PHE A 93 3.45 -6.84 3.18
N VAL A 94 4.56 -6.97 2.44
CA VAL A 94 5.08 -8.28 2.03
C VAL A 94 5.50 -9.11 3.24
N ALA A 95 6.16 -8.51 4.24
CA ALA A 95 6.45 -9.20 5.50
C ALA A 95 5.17 -9.67 6.19
N GLY A 96 4.12 -8.83 6.22
CA GLY A 96 2.81 -9.23 6.72
C GLY A 96 2.17 -10.40 5.95
N MET A 97 2.34 -10.45 4.61
CA MET A 97 1.89 -11.59 3.80
C MET A 97 2.63 -12.88 4.17
N GLU A 98 3.96 -12.84 4.31
CA GLU A 98 4.77 -13.99 4.76
C GLU A 98 4.37 -14.44 6.16
N ASP A 99 4.08 -13.50 7.07
CA ASP A 99 3.61 -13.82 8.41
C ASP A 99 2.23 -14.50 8.38
N THR A 100 1.32 -14.05 7.51
CA THR A 100 0.02 -14.71 7.33
C THR A 100 0.12 -16.05 6.62
N HIS A 101 1.11 -16.22 5.74
CA HIS A 101 1.42 -17.50 5.12
C HIS A 101 1.88 -18.52 6.19
N ASP A 102 2.73 -18.08 7.12
CA ASP A 102 3.14 -18.84 8.29
C ASP A 102 2.23 -18.59 9.49
N ALA A 103 1.06 -19.23 9.47
CA ALA A 103 0.03 -19.09 10.51
C ALA A 103 0.57 -19.30 11.94
N ALA A 104 1.59 -20.15 12.14
CA ALA A 104 2.21 -20.39 13.45
C ALA A 104 3.01 -19.17 13.93
N GLN A 105 3.76 -18.52 13.04
CA GLN A 105 4.43 -17.26 13.35
C GLN A 105 3.45 -16.15 13.69
N LEU A 106 2.36 -16.00 12.91
CA LEU A 106 1.33 -15.00 13.20
C LEU A 106 0.69 -15.23 14.57
N LEU A 107 0.30 -16.47 14.86
CA LEU A 107 -0.26 -16.87 16.15
C LEU A 107 0.66 -16.52 17.32
N THR A 108 1.95 -16.86 17.21
CA THR A 108 2.95 -16.56 18.24
C THR A 108 3.06 -15.05 18.51
N ARG A 109 3.07 -14.23 17.46
CA ARG A 109 3.15 -12.76 17.59
C ARG A 109 1.90 -12.17 18.24
N MET A 110 0.74 -12.70 17.87
CA MET A 110 -0.53 -12.31 18.48
C MET A 110 -0.59 -12.70 19.95
N GLN A 111 -0.19 -13.93 20.29
CA GLN A 111 -0.07 -14.39 21.67
C GLN A 111 0.86 -13.47 22.47
N HIS A 112 2.05 -13.16 21.98
CA HIS A 112 2.94 -12.23 22.68
C HIS A 112 2.35 -10.82 22.92
N ALA A 113 1.57 -10.30 21.97
CA ALA A 113 0.86 -9.03 22.18
C ALA A 113 -0.24 -9.14 23.25
N LEU A 114 -0.81 -10.33 23.41
CA LEU A 114 -2.00 -10.60 24.22
C LEU A 114 -1.73 -11.29 25.57
N ASP A 115 -0.59 -11.95 25.76
CA ASP A 115 -0.14 -12.51 27.05
C ASP A 115 0.01 -11.43 28.11
N ARG A 116 0.20 -10.19 27.64
CA ARG A 116 0.20 -9.00 28.49
C ARG A 116 -1.21 -8.53 28.88
N VAL A 117 -2.26 -9.20 28.38
CA VAL A 117 -3.69 -8.97 28.65
C VAL A 117 -4.33 -10.30 29.11
N PRO A 118 -4.33 -10.59 30.42
CA PRO A 118 -4.56 -11.94 30.99
C PRO A 118 -5.85 -12.66 30.57
N LEU A 119 -6.90 -11.94 30.19
CA LEU A 119 -8.22 -12.52 29.85
C LEU A 119 -8.38 -12.86 28.35
N VAL A 120 -7.47 -12.41 27.49
CA VAL A 120 -7.64 -12.47 26.02
C VAL A 120 -6.82 -13.60 25.39
N GLY A 121 -5.62 -13.90 25.92
CA GLY A 121 -4.72 -14.93 25.37
C GLY A 121 -5.29 -16.36 25.37
N GLU A 122 -5.99 -16.77 26.44
CA GLU A 122 -6.49 -18.15 26.58
C GLU A 122 -7.62 -18.53 25.61
N ARG A 123 -8.47 -17.57 25.21
CA ARG A 123 -9.56 -17.81 24.27
C ARG A 123 -9.05 -17.95 22.84
N LEU A 124 -7.97 -17.26 22.52
CA LEU A 124 -7.35 -17.20 21.21
C LEU A 124 -6.51 -18.46 20.93
N ALA A 125 -5.83 -19.04 21.91
CA ALA A 125 -5.08 -20.29 21.71
C ALA A 125 -5.93 -21.54 21.35
N ARG A 126 -7.26 -21.49 21.48
CA ARG A 126 -8.14 -22.68 21.40
C ARG A 126 -8.88 -22.90 20.08
N ALA A 127 -8.62 -22.10 19.03
CA ALA A 127 -9.37 -22.21 17.77
C ALA A 127 -8.47 -22.34 16.50
N PRO A 128 -7.57 -23.32 16.39
CA PRO A 128 -6.61 -23.42 15.27
C PRO A 128 -7.23 -23.32 13.86
N ALA A 129 -8.41 -23.91 13.65
CA ALA A 129 -9.12 -23.85 12.37
C ALA A 129 -9.57 -22.42 12.01
N TYR A 130 -10.00 -21.63 13.00
CA TYR A 130 -10.36 -20.22 12.81
C TYR A 130 -9.15 -19.38 12.41
N TYR A 131 -7.96 -19.69 12.93
CA TYR A 131 -6.72 -19.00 12.54
C TYR A 131 -6.22 -19.37 11.16
N ALA A 132 -6.30 -20.64 10.79
CA ALA A 132 -5.91 -21.07 9.46
C ALA A 132 -6.80 -20.41 8.39
N GLU A 133 -8.13 -20.37 8.61
CA GLU A 133 -9.04 -19.65 7.71
C GLU A 133 -8.76 -18.14 7.68
N PHE A 134 -8.52 -17.54 8.85
CA PHE A 134 -8.12 -16.15 8.98
C PHE A 134 -6.85 -15.83 8.17
N SER A 135 -5.80 -16.63 8.35
CA SER A 135 -4.50 -16.35 7.78
C SER A 135 -4.51 -16.48 6.26
N THR A 136 -5.14 -17.53 5.72
CA THR A 136 -5.30 -17.69 4.26
C THR A 136 -6.14 -16.57 3.64
N ARG A 137 -7.27 -16.18 4.25
CA ARG A 137 -8.11 -15.12 3.69
C ARG A 137 -7.43 -13.75 3.76
N LEU A 138 -6.74 -13.46 4.86
CA LEU A 138 -6.02 -12.20 5.00
C LEU A 138 -4.85 -12.14 3.99
N GLU A 139 -4.08 -13.24 3.86
CA GLU A 139 -3.00 -13.36 2.88
C GLU A 139 -3.50 -13.07 1.45
N GLN A 140 -4.50 -13.81 0.98
CA GLN A 140 -5.06 -13.65 -0.36
C GLN A 140 -5.59 -12.23 -0.60
N ARG A 141 -6.19 -11.61 0.43
CA ARG A 141 -6.69 -10.25 0.34
C ARG A 141 -5.57 -9.22 0.24
N LEU A 142 -4.53 -9.34 1.05
CA LEU A 142 -3.35 -8.47 0.96
C LEU A 142 -2.65 -8.59 -0.39
N MET A 143 -2.56 -9.80 -0.94
CA MET A 143 -2.03 -10.04 -2.28
C MET A 143 -2.92 -9.43 -3.38
N SER A 144 -4.24 -9.55 -3.24
CA SER A 144 -5.21 -8.92 -4.15
C SER A 144 -5.05 -7.41 -4.16
N MET A 145 -5.01 -6.77 -2.98
CA MET A 145 -4.80 -5.33 -2.84
C MET A 145 -3.50 -4.89 -3.53
N GLN A 146 -2.38 -5.58 -3.26
CA GLN A 146 -1.10 -5.23 -3.89
C GLN A 146 -1.18 -5.36 -5.42
N ARG A 147 -1.84 -6.39 -5.94
CA ARG A 147 -2.01 -6.59 -7.38
C ARG A 147 -2.87 -5.49 -8.01
N GLN A 148 -3.99 -5.13 -7.38
CA GLN A 148 -4.85 -4.03 -7.84
C GLN A 148 -4.06 -2.71 -7.89
N ILE A 149 -3.33 -2.38 -6.82
CA ILE A 149 -2.46 -1.19 -6.75
C ILE A 149 -1.42 -1.23 -7.88
N PHE A 150 -0.78 -2.39 -8.09
CA PHE A 150 0.18 -2.58 -9.17
C PHE A 150 -0.45 -2.30 -10.53
N GLU A 151 -1.57 -2.96 -10.84
CA GLU A 151 -2.20 -2.83 -12.14
C GLU A 151 -2.74 -1.41 -12.42
N ASP A 152 -3.26 -0.70 -11.41
CA ASP A 152 -3.70 0.70 -11.56
C ASP A 152 -2.51 1.66 -11.74
N GLN A 153 -1.58 1.64 -10.78
CA GLN A 153 -0.54 2.66 -10.70
C GLN A 153 0.58 2.41 -11.71
N ALA A 154 0.96 1.16 -11.96
CA ALA A 154 2.01 0.85 -12.93
C ALA A 154 1.55 1.18 -14.36
N MET A 155 0.29 0.90 -14.72
CA MET A 155 -0.28 1.29 -16.00
C MET A 155 -0.13 2.80 -16.25
N MET A 156 -0.51 3.62 -15.27
CA MET A 156 -0.39 5.07 -15.38
C MET A 156 1.06 5.54 -15.50
N HIS A 157 1.98 4.98 -14.71
CA HIS A 157 3.40 5.35 -14.78
C HIS A 157 4.04 4.94 -16.11
N GLU A 158 3.74 3.75 -16.64
CA GLU A 158 4.26 3.33 -17.95
C GLU A 158 3.69 4.17 -19.08
N ALA A 159 2.40 4.48 -19.07
CA ALA A 159 1.79 5.35 -20.07
C ALA A 159 2.45 6.73 -20.10
N TYR A 160 2.73 7.28 -18.92
CA TYR A 160 3.44 8.54 -18.81
C TYR A 160 4.92 8.43 -19.20
N LEU A 161 5.61 7.36 -18.85
CA LEU A 161 7.01 7.15 -19.25
C LEU A 161 7.17 6.94 -20.77
N GLY A 162 6.22 6.26 -21.41
CA GLY A 162 6.23 6.02 -22.85
C GLY A 162 5.87 7.26 -23.65
N ASP A 163 4.78 7.92 -23.28
CA ASP A 163 4.13 8.95 -24.11
C ASP A 163 3.89 10.29 -23.39
N GLY A 164 4.41 10.47 -22.18
CA GLY A 164 4.15 11.64 -21.35
C GLY A 164 2.65 11.83 -21.07
N MET A 165 2.23 13.09 -20.97
CA MET A 165 0.82 13.42 -20.80
C MET A 165 -0.09 12.96 -21.95
N ARG A 166 0.45 12.62 -23.13
CA ARG A 166 -0.36 12.04 -24.22
C ARG A 166 -0.86 10.64 -23.84
N GLY A 167 0.01 9.80 -23.25
CA GLY A 167 -0.35 8.47 -22.78
C GLY A 167 -1.39 8.53 -21.66
N VAL A 168 -1.21 9.42 -20.70
CA VAL A 168 -2.18 9.62 -19.60
C VAL A 168 -3.55 10.11 -20.12
N LYS A 169 -3.57 11.05 -21.07
CA LYS A 169 -4.81 11.53 -21.69
C LYS A 169 -5.53 10.42 -22.45
N GLU A 170 -4.79 9.48 -23.03
CA GLU A 170 -5.38 8.34 -23.72
C GLU A 170 -6.01 7.32 -22.75
N LEU A 171 -5.37 7.06 -21.61
CA LEU A 171 -5.98 6.29 -20.51
C LEU A 171 -7.29 6.94 -20.04
N HIS A 172 -7.32 8.27 -19.92
CA HIS A 172 -8.52 9.01 -19.54
C HIS A 172 -9.61 8.95 -20.60
N ARG A 173 -9.26 9.18 -21.88
CA ARG A 173 -10.21 9.13 -23.01
C ARG A 173 -10.90 7.77 -23.13
N THR A 174 -10.18 6.70 -22.83
CA THR A 174 -10.69 5.32 -22.88
C THR A 174 -11.43 4.91 -21.61
N GLY A 175 -11.49 5.79 -20.59
CA GLY A 175 -12.19 5.55 -19.32
C GLY A 175 -11.43 4.66 -18.33
N LEU A 176 -10.16 4.33 -18.59
CA LEU A 176 -9.33 3.54 -17.68
C LEU A 176 -8.93 4.31 -16.42
N ILE A 177 -8.89 5.64 -16.50
CA ILE A 177 -8.66 6.54 -15.36
C ILE A 177 -9.68 7.68 -15.37
N ASP A 178 -10.01 8.18 -14.19
CA ASP A 178 -10.96 9.29 -14.02
C ASP A 178 -10.29 10.67 -14.23
N ASP A 179 -11.10 11.73 -14.20
CA ASP A 179 -10.62 13.11 -14.30
C ASP A 179 -9.58 13.43 -13.21
N HIS A 180 -9.75 12.88 -12.01
CA HIS A 180 -8.87 13.14 -10.87
C HIS A 180 -7.47 12.56 -11.06
N ALA A 181 -7.37 11.33 -11.56
CA ALA A 181 -6.10 10.73 -11.92
C ALA A 181 -5.41 11.51 -13.05
N ARG A 182 -6.16 11.90 -14.09
CA ARG A 182 -5.66 12.71 -15.21
C ARG A 182 -5.13 14.07 -14.73
N ASP A 183 -5.85 14.74 -13.84
CA ASP A 183 -5.44 16.02 -13.25
C ASP A 183 -4.23 15.87 -12.33
N ALA A 184 -4.16 14.80 -11.53
CA ALA A 184 -3.00 14.49 -10.69
C ALA A 184 -1.72 14.38 -11.51
N TRP A 185 -1.77 13.69 -12.66
CA TRP A 185 -0.65 13.60 -13.59
C TRP A 185 -0.30 14.93 -14.26
N GLN A 186 -1.27 15.78 -14.57
CA GLN A 186 -0.99 17.15 -15.04
C GLN A 186 -0.22 17.96 -14.00
N VAL A 187 -0.60 17.84 -12.72
CA VAL A 187 0.13 18.47 -11.62
C VAL A 187 1.55 17.93 -11.53
N ILE A 188 1.75 16.61 -11.63
CA ILE A 188 3.08 15.97 -11.61
C ILE A 188 3.93 16.44 -12.81
N ASP A 189 3.36 16.48 -14.03
CA ASP A 189 4.04 16.94 -15.25
C ASP A 189 4.52 18.38 -15.13
N ALA A 190 3.65 19.28 -14.66
CA ALA A 190 4.02 20.67 -14.37
C ALA A 190 5.09 20.78 -13.26
N ALA A 191 4.97 19.95 -12.22
CA ALA A 191 5.90 19.94 -11.08
C ALA A 191 7.31 19.47 -11.48
N ARG A 192 7.45 18.62 -12.49
CA ARG A 192 8.76 18.19 -13.00
C ARG A 192 9.56 19.34 -13.60
N VAL A 193 8.88 20.27 -14.27
CA VAL A 193 9.51 21.45 -14.88
C VAL A 193 9.94 22.44 -13.81
N THR A 194 9.08 22.71 -12.83
CA THR A 194 9.34 23.71 -11.77
C THR A 194 10.20 23.17 -10.63
N ARG A 195 10.22 21.84 -10.45
CA ARG A 195 10.81 21.12 -9.30
C ARG A 195 10.31 21.61 -7.94
N ASP A 196 9.07 22.12 -7.91
CA ASP A 196 8.44 22.60 -6.68
C ASP A 196 8.01 21.40 -5.81
N PRO A 197 8.55 21.23 -4.58
CA PRO A 197 8.21 20.10 -3.72
C PRO A 197 6.73 20.05 -3.32
N GLY A 198 6.07 21.20 -3.21
CA GLY A 198 4.64 21.30 -2.89
C GLY A 198 3.77 20.78 -4.04
N TRP A 199 4.11 21.11 -5.29
CA TRP A 199 3.41 20.59 -6.46
C TRP A 199 3.65 19.09 -6.67
N ILE A 200 4.89 18.63 -6.47
CA ILE A 200 5.21 17.18 -6.47
C ILE A 200 4.35 16.48 -5.41
N ALA A 201 4.31 16.99 -4.18
CA ALA A 201 3.51 16.42 -3.12
C ALA A 201 2.00 16.42 -3.45
N ALA A 202 1.46 17.51 -3.99
CA ALA A 202 0.04 17.63 -4.31
C ALA A 202 -0.43 16.58 -5.33
N GLY A 203 0.29 16.44 -6.45
CA GLY A 203 -0.06 15.46 -7.48
C GLY A 203 0.05 14.01 -6.99
N ASN A 204 1.10 13.70 -6.22
CA ASN A 204 1.29 12.35 -5.68
C ASN A 204 0.33 12.02 -4.52
N LEU A 205 -0.11 13.02 -3.75
CA LEU A 205 -1.17 12.83 -2.75
C LEU A 205 -2.52 12.51 -3.40
N ALA A 206 -2.80 13.07 -4.58
CA ALA A 206 -4.00 12.73 -5.34
C ALA A 206 -3.97 11.28 -5.85
N LEU A 207 -2.82 10.79 -6.32
CA LEU A 207 -2.65 9.36 -6.65
C LEU A 207 -2.84 8.47 -5.40
N LEU A 208 -2.28 8.86 -4.26
CA LEU A 208 -2.46 8.14 -2.99
C LEU A 208 -3.92 8.12 -2.55
N ARG A 209 -4.67 9.21 -2.78
CA ARG A 209 -6.10 9.28 -2.49
C ARG A 209 -6.89 8.30 -3.34
N ARG A 210 -6.59 8.21 -4.65
CA ARG A 210 -7.19 7.22 -5.56
C ARG A 210 -6.94 5.81 -5.05
N GLU A 211 -5.68 5.47 -4.80
CA GLU A 211 -5.29 4.17 -4.25
C GLU A 211 -6.10 3.83 -3.00
N GLN A 212 -6.07 4.73 -2.01
CA GLN A 212 -6.58 4.43 -0.67
C GLN A 212 -8.10 4.51 -0.53
N LEU A 213 -8.79 5.34 -1.34
CA LEU A 213 -10.21 5.64 -1.17
C LEU A 213 -11.10 5.16 -2.33
N GLN A 214 -10.51 4.80 -3.47
CA GLN A 214 -11.24 4.29 -4.62
C GLN A 214 -10.87 2.83 -4.92
N LEU A 215 -9.58 2.51 -4.89
CA LEU A 215 -9.10 1.20 -5.34
C LEU A 215 -9.24 0.13 -4.25
N ILE A 216 -8.58 0.31 -3.10
CA ILE A 216 -8.50 -0.74 -2.06
C ILE A 216 -9.48 -0.57 -0.91
N GLU A 217 -10.44 0.35 -1.04
CA GLU A 217 -11.41 0.60 0.02
C GLU A 217 -12.32 -0.60 0.27
N ASP A 218 -12.82 -1.21 -0.80
CA ASP A 218 -13.69 -2.38 -0.70
C ASP A 218 -12.95 -3.59 -0.13
N ASP A 219 -11.64 -3.72 -0.38
CA ASP A 219 -10.80 -4.74 0.24
C ASP A 219 -10.76 -4.61 1.75
N TYR A 220 -10.64 -3.39 2.27
CA TYR A 220 -10.67 -3.16 3.72
C TYR A 220 -12.03 -3.47 4.33
N ASP A 221 -13.12 -3.20 3.61
CA ASP A 221 -14.46 -3.58 4.04
C ASP A 221 -14.64 -5.11 4.04
N LEU A 222 -14.09 -5.81 3.05
CA LEU A 222 -14.08 -7.27 3.00
C LEU A 222 -13.26 -7.88 4.13
N ILE A 223 -12.11 -7.29 4.48
CA ILE A 223 -11.32 -7.70 5.66
C ILE A 223 -12.17 -7.54 6.93
N ARG A 224 -12.78 -6.36 7.11
CA ARG A 224 -13.51 -6.01 8.32
C ARG A 224 -14.77 -6.84 8.53
N THR A 225 -15.46 -7.20 7.45
CA THR A 225 -16.74 -7.93 7.49
C THR A 225 -16.59 -9.45 7.47
N ALA A 226 -15.39 -9.98 7.21
CA ALA A 226 -15.12 -11.40 7.33
C ALA A 226 -15.34 -11.91 8.77
N ALA A 227 -15.60 -13.21 8.92
CA ALA A 227 -15.76 -13.85 10.24
C ALA A 227 -14.56 -13.61 11.17
N SER A 228 -13.36 -13.48 10.59
CA SER A 228 -12.10 -13.17 11.28
C SER A 228 -11.74 -11.68 11.32
N GLY A 229 -12.65 -10.80 10.90
CA GLY A 229 -12.36 -9.39 10.64
C GLY A 229 -11.84 -8.62 11.85
N HIS A 230 -12.41 -8.83 13.03
CA HIS A 230 -11.90 -8.21 14.27
C HIS A 230 -10.44 -8.57 14.56
N LEU A 231 -10.05 -9.80 14.23
CA LEU A 231 -8.69 -10.26 14.43
C LEU A 231 -7.73 -9.65 13.39
N ALA A 232 -8.19 -9.59 12.15
CA ALA A 232 -7.47 -9.00 11.03
C ALA A 232 -7.18 -7.51 11.28
N THR A 233 -8.22 -6.74 11.62
CA THR A 233 -8.10 -5.30 11.81
C THR A 233 -7.31 -4.96 13.07
N PHE A 234 -7.42 -5.77 14.13
CA PHE A 234 -6.56 -5.66 15.29
C PHE A 234 -5.08 -5.85 14.92
N GLY A 235 -4.77 -6.90 14.15
CA GLY A 235 -3.42 -7.19 13.66
C GLY A 235 -2.86 -6.04 12.81
N LEU A 236 -3.62 -5.58 11.81
CA LEU A 236 -3.24 -4.45 10.95
C LEU A 236 -2.95 -3.18 11.76
N SER A 237 -3.73 -2.90 12.79
CA SER A 237 -3.63 -1.66 13.57
C SER A 237 -2.55 -1.69 14.66
N ASN A 238 -2.30 -2.85 15.26
CA ASN A 238 -1.41 -2.97 16.43
C ASN A 238 -0.06 -3.62 16.12
N LEU A 239 0.01 -4.48 15.10
CA LEU A 239 1.22 -5.20 14.70
C LEU A 239 1.87 -4.58 13.45
N GLY A 240 1.08 -3.85 12.65
CA GLY A 240 1.55 -3.12 11.49
C GLY A 240 2.65 -2.13 11.84
N ARG A 241 3.77 -2.22 11.12
CA ARG A 241 4.89 -1.28 11.20
C ARG A 241 4.91 -0.41 9.96
N ASN A 242 5.43 0.81 10.11
CA ASN A 242 5.70 1.65 8.97
C ASN A 242 7.20 1.61 8.65
N ALA A 243 7.52 1.22 7.43
CA ALA A 243 8.89 1.10 6.95
C ALA A 243 9.55 2.48 6.64
N ILE A 244 8.79 3.57 6.69
CA ILE A 244 9.33 4.92 6.59
C ILE A 244 9.92 5.34 7.95
N PRO A 245 11.24 5.64 8.03
CA PRO A 245 11.90 5.95 9.30
C PRO A 245 11.30 7.16 10.02
N GLY A 246 10.96 6.98 11.29
CA GLY A 246 10.44 8.04 12.15
C GLY A 246 8.92 8.25 12.03
N VAL A 247 8.20 7.44 11.25
CA VAL A 247 6.74 7.41 11.33
C VAL A 247 6.32 6.69 12.61
N GLU A 248 5.58 7.39 13.46
CA GLU A 248 4.95 6.80 14.65
C GLU A 248 3.97 5.68 14.22
N PRO A 249 4.06 4.46 14.75
CA PRO A 249 3.02 3.46 14.52
C PRO A 249 1.68 3.93 15.07
N MET A 250 0.57 3.33 14.61
CA MET A 250 -0.77 3.69 15.08
C MET A 250 -0.93 3.61 16.62
N THR A 251 -0.22 2.68 17.26
CA THR A 251 -0.18 2.52 18.72
C THR A 251 0.45 3.70 19.46
N GLN A 252 1.25 4.53 18.79
CA GLN A 252 1.79 5.79 19.31
C GLN A 252 0.98 7.01 18.83
N TYR A 253 0.50 6.99 17.59
CA TYR A 253 -0.31 8.07 17.03
C TYR A 253 -1.67 8.21 17.73
N ARG A 254 -2.37 7.09 17.95
CA ARG A 254 -3.67 7.02 18.62
C ARG A 254 -3.64 5.98 19.74
N PRO A 255 -2.92 6.26 20.85
CA PRO A 255 -2.69 5.26 21.88
C PRO A 255 -3.95 4.96 22.70
N LEU A 256 -4.14 3.69 23.03
CA LEU A 256 -5.10 3.25 24.03
C LEU A 256 -4.54 3.54 25.43
N ARG A 257 -4.91 4.70 25.99
CA ARG A 257 -4.37 5.22 27.26
C ARG A 257 -4.47 4.23 28.43
N ILE A 258 -5.53 3.44 28.51
CA ILE A 258 -5.68 2.43 29.57
C ILE A 258 -4.61 1.34 29.45
N ALA A 259 -4.29 0.88 28.24
CA ALA A 259 -3.27 -0.12 27.99
C ALA A 259 -1.87 0.41 28.33
N GLN A 260 -1.58 1.69 28.03
CA GLN A 260 -0.31 2.33 28.39
C GLN A 260 -0.05 2.37 29.90
N ARG A 261 -1.09 2.47 30.74
CA ARG A 261 -0.94 2.39 32.20
C ARG A 261 -0.39 1.05 32.67
N PHE A 262 -0.56 0.01 31.86
CA PHE A 262 -0.02 -1.34 32.09
C PHE A 262 1.26 -1.61 31.28
N GLY A 263 1.88 -0.56 30.71
CA GLY A 263 3.09 -0.70 29.90
C GLY A 263 2.85 -1.26 28.49
N LEU A 264 1.61 -1.23 27.99
CA LEU A 264 1.24 -1.77 26.69
C LEU A 264 1.04 -0.67 25.66
N LEU A 265 1.67 -0.84 24.50
CA LEU A 265 1.47 0.02 23.33
C LEU A 265 0.42 -0.62 22.42
N LEU A 266 -0.84 -0.25 22.66
CA LEU A 266 -1.98 -0.69 21.85
C LEU A 266 -2.77 0.51 21.35
N THR A 267 -3.59 0.30 20.32
CA THR A 267 -4.61 1.23 19.85
C THR A 267 -5.95 0.52 19.73
N ALA A 268 -7.02 1.24 20.07
CA ALA A 268 -8.38 0.83 19.75
C ALA A 268 -8.84 1.35 18.37
N SER A 269 -7.98 2.13 17.69
CA SER A 269 -8.26 2.62 16.34
C SER A 269 -8.16 1.47 15.35
N ASP A 270 -9.05 1.47 14.37
CA ASP A 270 -9.09 0.47 13.31
C ASP A 270 -8.56 1.08 12.01
N LEU A 271 -7.34 0.69 11.63
CA LEU A 271 -6.66 1.14 10.40
C LEU A 271 -7.39 0.68 9.13
N SER A 272 -8.28 -0.30 9.19
CA SER A 272 -9.11 -0.68 8.03
C SER A 272 -10.21 0.33 7.75
N ARG A 273 -10.58 1.18 8.71
CA ARG A 273 -11.59 2.22 8.49
C ARG A 273 -11.03 3.37 7.67
N ARG A 274 -11.76 3.77 6.63
CA ARG A 274 -11.40 4.85 5.70
C ARG A 274 -10.91 6.12 6.39
N ASP A 275 -11.69 6.62 7.33
CA ASP A 275 -11.42 7.88 8.03
C ASP A 275 -10.17 7.81 8.89
N VAL A 276 -9.99 6.70 9.63
CA VAL A 276 -8.81 6.45 10.46
C VAL A 276 -7.56 6.28 9.60
N ARG A 277 -7.66 5.49 8.53
CA ARG A 277 -6.55 5.22 7.60
C ARG A 277 -6.10 6.50 6.90
N TRP A 278 -7.04 7.23 6.32
CA TRP A 278 -6.74 8.47 5.60
C TRP A 278 -6.13 9.51 6.54
N ASP A 279 -6.69 9.67 7.74
CA ASP A 279 -6.15 10.57 8.77
C ASP A 279 -4.70 10.21 9.13
N TYR A 280 -4.40 8.93 9.36
CA TYR A 280 -3.03 8.49 9.66
C TYR A 280 -2.08 8.73 8.49
N ILE A 281 -2.51 8.44 7.26
CA ILE A 281 -1.69 8.67 6.07
C ILE A 281 -1.35 10.15 5.92
N VAL A 282 -2.34 11.05 5.95
CA VAL A 282 -2.10 12.48 5.67
C VAL A 282 -1.43 13.21 6.83
N ASN A 283 -1.56 12.73 8.07
CA ASN A 283 -1.00 13.42 9.24
C ASN A 283 0.30 12.79 9.77
N ARG A 284 0.68 11.59 9.34
CA ARG A 284 1.89 10.91 9.81
C ARG A 284 2.76 10.36 8.69
N VAL A 285 2.17 9.56 7.80
CA VAL A 285 2.97 8.82 6.80
C VAL A 285 3.47 9.75 5.70
N PHE A 286 2.55 10.44 5.03
CA PHE A 286 2.85 11.26 3.86
C PHE A 286 3.75 12.47 4.20
N PRO A 287 3.49 13.27 5.26
CA PRO A 287 4.37 14.39 5.60
C PRO A 287 5.79 13.94 5.94
N ARG A 288 5.94 12.82 6.67
CA ARG A 288 7.27 12.31 7.03
C ARG A 288 8.04 11.82 5.82
N TRP A 289 7.35 11.18 4.87
CA TRP A 289 7.94 10.84 3.58
C TRP A 289 8.39 12.08 2.80
N GLN A 290 7.55 13.13 2.71
CA GLN A 290 7.93 14.38 2.03
C GLN A 290 9.17 15.01 2.65
N GLU A 291 9.22 15.06 3.99
CA GLU A 291 10.37 15.59 4.72
C GLU A 291 11.64 14.81 4.38
N LEU A 292 11.59 13.47 4.43
CA LEU A 292 12.74 12.61 4.10
C LEU A 292 13.18 12.76 2.65
N ALA A 293 12.24 12.72 1.70
CA ALA A 293 12.52 12.84 0.27
C ALA A 293 13.15 14.18 -0.08
N THR A 294 12.74 15.25 0.60
CA THR A 294 13.22 16.62 0.34
C THR A 294 14.54 16.91 1.07
N THR A 295 14.67 16.52 2.34
CA THR A 295 15.82 16.91 3.18
C THR A 295 16.96 15.90 3.13
N GLN A 296 16.67 14.63 2.83
CA GLN A 296 17.64 13.53 2.86
C GLN A 296 17.53 12.63 1.62
N PRO A 297 17.56 13.19 0.39
CA PRO A 297 17.34 12.42 -0.84
C PRO A 297 18.36 11.28 -1.03
N ALA A 298 19.62 11.47 -0.62
CA ALA A 298 20.64 10.42 -0.69
C ALA A 298 20.34 9.24 0.26
N VAL A 299 19.80 9.51 1.46
CA VAL A 299 19.36 8.47 2.39
C VAL A 299 18.20 7.71 1.79
N VAL A 300 17.21 8.43 1.24
CA VAL A 300 16.05 7.82 0.57
C VAL A 300 16.49 6.94 -0.60
N SER A 301 17.38 7.42 -1.48
CA SER A 301 17.92 6.62 -2.58
C SER A 301 18.63 5.36 -2.08
N ASN A 302 19.47 5.45 -1.04
CA ASN A 302 20.15 4.28 -0.48
C ASN A 302 19.16 3.26 0.10
N MET A 303 18.11 3.73 0.77
CA MET A 303 17.08 2.87 1.32
C MET A 303 16.28 2.17 0.21
N ILE A 304 15.83 2.92 -0.79
CA ILE A 304 15.04 2.40 -1.91
C ILE A 304 15.83 1.42 -2.78
N ASN A 305 17.14 1.65 -2.94
CA ASN A 305 18.03 0.75 -3.68
C ASN A 305 18.46 -0.50 -2.89
N THR A 306 18.10 -0.59 -1.60
CA THR A 306 18.30 -1.82 -0.84
C THR A 306 17.28 -2.86 -1.30
N ASP A 307 17.74 -4.10 -1.53
CA ASP A 307 16.86 -5.16 -2.02
C ASP A 307 15.67 -5.39 -1.07
N THR A 308 14.54 -5.79 -1.65
CA THR A 308 13.26 -5.96 -0.92
C THR A 308 13.41 -6.94 0.24
N ALA A 309 14.15 -8.04 0.07
CA ALA A 309 14.31 -9.05 1.11
C ALA A 309 15.10 -8.51 2.32
N THR A 310 16.16 -7.74 2.10
CA THR A 310 16.91 -7.06 3.16
C THR A 310 16.05 -6.03 3.89
N ARG A 311 15.20 -5.28 3.17
CA ARG A 311 14.26 -4.34 3.80
C ARG A 311 13.21 -5.08 4.62
N MET A 312 12.62 -6.13 4.07
CA MET A 312 11.72 -7.01 4.82
C MET A 312 12.38 -7.59 6.06
N ALA A 313 13.66 -7.96 6.03
CA ALA A 313 14.37 -8.46 7.20
C ALA A 313 14.60 -7.40 8.29
N ARG A 314 14.58 -6.10 7.94
CA ARG A 314 14.61 -5.00 8.91
C ARG A 314 13.22 -4.72 9.50
N GLU A 315 12.18 -4.91 8.69
CA GLU A 315 10.79 -4.84 9.15
C GLU A 315 10.41 -6.08 9.99
N GLY A 316 10.98 -7.23 9.62
CA GLY A 316 11.03 -8.49 10.34
C GLY A 316 11.86 -8.36 11.62
N LEU A 317 11.41 -9.00 12.69
CA LEU A 317 11.73 -8.57 14.05
C LEU A 317 13.22 -8.62 14.41
N ARG A 318 13.85 -7.45 14.55
CA ARG A 318 14.73 -7.15 15.70
C ARG A 318 13.90 -6.82 16.94
N LEU A 319 13.13 -7.79 17.43
CA LEU A 319 12.60 -7.78 18.80
C LEU A 319 12.98 -9.08 19.50
N LEU A 320 14.29 -9.38 19.51
CA LEU A 320 14.98 -10.18 20.52
C LEU A 320 16.44 -9.68 20.62
N ARG A 321 16.60 -8.47 21.17
CA ARG A 321 17.66 -8.09 22.11
C ARG A 321 17.07 -7.09 23.08
#